data_AF-F8P1S8-F1
#
_entry.id   AF-F8P1S8-F1
#
_cell.length_a   1.000
_cell.length_b   1.000
_cell.length_c   1.000
_cell.angle_alpha   90.00
_cell.angle_beta   90.00
_cell.angle_gamma   90.00
#
_symmetry.space_group_name_H-M   'P 1'
#
loop_
_entity.id
_entity.type
_entity.pdbx_description
1 polymer ?
#
loop_
_entity_poly.entity_id
_entity_poly.type
_entity_poly.pdbx_seq_one_letter_code
_entity_poly.pdbx_strand_id
1 'polypeptide(L)'
;MRQRLSAEYKPPRTDEDLAKRFEKNHEEHERRWARGSFLRTLQGRVERLASGCVMHSRWSAWLSLNPENDGTAIWLEQKFNVPASGQWKNESIFQIPIKLPSVKNSDSIFPGLIVFECTPLEEVKDDLERKFRILEDCTRLRDVIQALPPKRHYMPSLLTISWSESEQSNSLSDLAEMISTMLQEGVLHAHYKLSLSAVTKDLDSKLGEAIGLLSLDVSGKYVLGMSSTELFASLQLSPQNFALKWLDQCLIDEEFNWNLHGQMLEMFVDYLNRTSQARLDLSAEGPKIDGLPPLNLRHISDSRQTFDSIEDWLQLPLIREVANEILEDVKSHRDMGREFPSRSFIPQLCDLAQDHVGRMLKIKPTEVHCIQKAQYAAVLDAVKEWGLSYEEKLHAMYTIRLRRSPKRRSSFGTSIASRSSTPTKRRRISLSEVSTIGDDDTLGVNVTPSYASLPLSAATSPAPSEDLSTPVTVAMLRTLTKSVKAKYSGSPLAKN
;
A
#
# COMPACT_ATOMS: atom_id res chain seq x y z
N MET A 1 -51.13 -12.69 -57.18
CA MET A 1 -50.14 -13.70 -57.63
C MET A 1 -48.85 -13.51 -56.84
N ARG A 2 -48.46 -14.47 -55.98
CA ARG A 2 -47.17 -14.45 -55.27
C ARG A 2 -46.17 -15.32 -56.05
N GLN A 3 -45.14 -14.70 -56.63
CA GLN A 3 -44.02 -15.41 -57.26
C GLN A 3 -43.27 -16.21 -56.19
N ARG A 4 -43.25 -17.54 -56.33
CA ARG A 4 -42.30 -18.40 -55.62
C ARG A 4 -40.92 -18.16 -56.24
N LEU A 5 -40.05 -17.48 -55.51
CA LEU A 5 -38.62 -17.47 -55.79
C LEU A 5 -38.12 -18.92 -55.65
N SER A 6 -37.85 -19.56 -56.79
CA SER A 6 -37.15 -20.84 -56.86
C SER A 6 -35.78 -20.67 -56.19
N ALA A 7 -35.60 -21.30 -55.03
CA ALA A 7 -34.30 -21.33 -54.36
C ALA A 7 -33.24 -21.91 -55.31
N GLU A 8 -32.14 -21.21 -55.42
CA GLU A 8 -30.96 -21.55 -56.23
C GLU A 8 -30.51 -22.99 -55.92
N TYR A 9 -30.47 -23.85 -56.95
CA TYR A 9 -30.06 -25.25 -56.80
C TYR A 9 -28.59 -25.31 -56.37
N LYS A 10 -28.34 -25.78 -55.14
CA LYS A 10 -27.00 -26.10 -54.67
C LYS A 10 -26.73 -27.57 -54.97
N PRO A 11 -25.72 -27.90 -55.79
CA PRO A 11 -25.39 -29.29 -56.08
C PRO A 11 -25.09 -30.05 -54.78
N PRO A 12 -25.42 -31.36 -54.72
CA PRO A 12 -25.08 -32.18 -53.57
C PRO A 12 -23.58 -32.13 -53.31
N ARG A 13 -23.19 -31.91 -52.05
CA ARG A 13 -21.79 -31.89 -51.65
C ARG A 13 -21.15 -33.24 -51.92
N THR A 14 -19.92 -33.22 -52.42
CA THR A 14 -19.14 -34.45 -52.61
C THR A 14 -18.70 -35.02 -51.26
N ASP A 15 -18.41 -36.32 -51.21
CA ASP A 15 -17.90 -36.97 -50.01
C ASP A 15 -16.56 -36.36 -49.55
N GLU A 16 -15.73 -35.88 -50.48
CA GLU A 16 -14.49 -35.16 -50.18
C GLU A 16 -14.75 -33.82 -49.48
N ASP A 17 -15.78 -33.07 -49.90
CA ASP A 17 -16.16 -31.81 -49.25
C ASP A 17 -16.70 -32.04 -47.83
N LEU A 18 -17.39 -33.17 -47.61
CA LEU A 18 -17.85 -33.58 -46.29
C LEU A 18 -16.68 -33.96 -45.39
N ALA A 19 -15.73 -34.77 -45.89
CA ALA A 19 -14.53 -35.17 -45.15
C ALA A 19 -13.71 -33.95 -44.71
N LYS A 20 -13.41 -33.02 -45.63
CA LYS A 20 -12.71 -31.75 -45.32
C LYS A 20 -13.46 -30.92 -44.28
N ARG A 21 -14.80 -30.93 -44.31
CA ARG A 21 -15.61 -30.20 -43.33
C ARG A 21 -15.57 -30.86 -41.96
N PHE A 22 -15.59 -32.19 -41.88
CA PHE A 22 -15.44 -32.90 -40.61
C PHE A 22 -14.07 -32.70 -40.00
N GLU A 23 -13.00 -32.75 -40.79
CA GLU A 23 -11.64 -32.47 -40.33
C GLU A 23 -11.51 -31.04 -39.79
N LYS A 24 -11.98 -30.05 -40.55
CA LYS A 24 -11.99 -28.66 -40.10
C LYS A 24 -12.82 -28.45 -38.82
N ASN A 25 -13.98 -29.10 -38.71
CA ASN A 25 -14.80 -29.04 -37.50
C ASN A 25 -14.11 -29.71 -36.31
N HIS A 26 -13.41 -30.82 -36.53
CA HIS A 26 -12.66 -31.53 -35.50
C HIS A 26 -11.51 -30.66 -35.00
N GLU A 27 -10.70 -30.07 -35.88
CA GLU A 27 -9.64 -29.13 -35.49
C GLU A 27 -10.19 -27.90 -34.77
N GLU A 28 -11.29 -27.31 -35.24
CA GLU A 28 -11.92 -26.17 -34.58
C GLU A 28 -12.43 -26.55 -33.19
N HIS A 29 -12.98 -27.76 -33.04
CA HIS A 29 -13.42 -28.29 -31.76
C HIS A 29 -12.24 -28.50 -30.79
N GLU A 30 -11.16 -29.14 -31.24
CA GLU A 30 -9.95 -29.34 -30.45
C GLU A 30 -9.36 -28.00 -29.97
N ARG A 31 -9.30 -26.98 -30.85
CA ARG A 31 -8.88 -25.63 -30.44
C ARG A 31 -9.86 -24.98 -29.48
N ARG A 32 -11.16 -25.08 -29.72
CA ARG A 32 -12.21 -24.52 -28.84
C ARG A 32 -12.20 -25.14 -27.45
N TRP A 33 -11.74 -26.37 -27.30
CA TRP A 33 -11.63 -27.06 -26.00
C TRP A 33 -10.19 -27.23 -25.50
N ALA A 34 -9.22 -26.60 -26.17
CA ALA A 34 -7.82 -26.67 -25.77
C ALA A 34 -7.63 -26.17 -24.34
N ARG A 35 -7.30 -27.09 -23.44
CA ARG A 35 -7.13 -26.83 -22.01
C ARG A 35 -5.97 -25.86 -21.77
N GLY A 36 -6.19 -24.89 -20.88
CA GLY A 36 -5.17 -23.90 -20.50
C GLY A 36 -4.75 -22.92 -21.61
N SER A 37 -5.46 -22.86 -22.74
CA SER A 37 -5.08 -21.98 -23.84
C SER A 37 -5.21 -20.49 -23.46
N PHE A 38 -6.28 -20.11 -22.75
CA PHE A 38 -6.48 -18.74 -22.25
C PHE A 38 -5.41 -18.35 -21.23
N LEU A 39 -5.07 -19.27 -20.34
CA LEU A 39 -4.00 -19.05 -19.35
C LEU A 39 -2.65 -18.81 -20.02
N ARG A 40 -2.30 -19.58 -21.07
CA ARG A 40 -1.05 -19.38 -21.82
C ARG A 40 -0.99 -18.02 -22.49
N THR A 41 -2.10 -17.58 -23.12
CA THR A 41 -2.20 -16.24 -23.72
C THR A 41 -2.00 -15.14 -22.68
N LEU A 42 -2.62 -15.28 -21.49
CA LEU A 42 -2.45 -14.35 -20.38
C LEU A 42 -1.00 -14.32 -19.87
N GLN A 43 -0.42 -15.50 -19.58
CA GLN A 43 0.97 -15.64 -19.13
C GLN A 43 1.94 -14.95 -20.10
N GLY A 44 1.82 -15.24 -21.40
CA GLY A 44 2.66 -14.62 -22.42
C GLY A 44 2.44 -13.10 -22.57
N ARG A 45 1.27 -12.55 -22.21
CA ARG A 45 1.11 -11.09 -22.13
C ARG A 45 1.82 -10.50 -20.91
N VAL A 46 1.59 -11.07 -19.73
CA VAL A 46 2.16 -10.56 -18.47
C VAL A 46 3.68 -10.66 -18.50
N GLU A 47 4.24 -11.77 -19.00
CA GLU A 47 5.69 -11.94 -19.18
C GLU A 47 6.30 -10.87 -20.11
N ARG A 48 5.66 -10.58 -21.24
CA ARG A 48 6.11 -9.52 -22.16
C ARG A 48 6.09 -8.14 -21.51
N LEU A 49 5.04 -7.83 -20.75
CA LEU A 49 4.93 -6.56 -20.03
C LEU A 49 5.92 -6.47 -18.86
N ALA A 50 6.23 -7.60 -18.22
CA ALA A 50 7.18 -7.68 -17.12
C ALA A 50 8.66 -7.68 -17.58
N SER A 51 8.94 -7.95 -18.85
CA SER A 51 10.32 -8.10 -19.39
C SER A 51 11.20 -6.85 -19.29
N GLY A 52 10.65 -5.70 -18.88
CA GLY A 52 11.40 -4.46 -18.60
C GLY A 52 11.15 -3.87 -17.21
N CYS A 53 10.40 -4.56 -16.35
CA CYS A 53 9.97 -4.04 -15.05
C CYS A 53 10.43 -4.98 -13.93
N VAL A 54 10.97 -4.39 -12.85
CA VAL A 54 11.26 -5.15 -11.62
C VAL A 54 9.92 -5.46 -10.95
N MET A 55 9.51 -6.72 -11.00
CA MET A 55 8.33 -7.22 -10.30
C MET A 55 8.65 -7.43 -8.83
N HIS A 56 7.84 -6.81 -7.98
CA HIS A 56 8.04 -6.72 -6.55
C HIS A 56 7.41 -7.88 -5.76
N SER A 57 6.38 -8.51 -6.31
CA SER A 57 5.69 -9.63 -5.67
C SER A 57 5.04 -10.54 -6.71
N ARG A 58 4.53 -11.70 -6.27
CA ARG A 58 3.80 -12.61 -7.16
C ARG A 58 2.51 -11.97 -7.67
N TRP A 59 2.41 -11.90 -8.99
CA TRP A 59 1.22 -11.45 -9.71
C TRP A 59 0.24 -12.61 -9.88
N SER A 60 -1.06 -12.36 -9.74
CA SER A 60 -2.10 -13.36 -9.98
C SER A 60 -3.27 -12.80 -10.77
N ALA A 61 -3.96 -13.70 -11.45
CA ALA A 61 -5.28 -13.45 -11.98
C ALA A 61 -6.32 -14.10 -11.07
N TRP A 62 -7.43 -13.41 -10.84
CA TRP A 62 -8.61 -13.96 -10.18
C TRP A 62 -9.65 -14.31 -11.22
N LEU A 63 -10.27 -15.46 -11.07
CA LEU A 63 -11.34 -15.95 -11.93
C LEU A 63 -12.61 -16.09 -11.09
N SER A 64 -13.66 -15.37 -11.49
CA SER A 64 -14.99 -15.49 -10.92
C SER A 64 -15.96 -15.95 -12.01
N LEU A 65 -16.52 -17.15 -11.81
CA LEU A 65 -17.39 -17.82 -12.76
C LEU A 65 -18.86 -17.65 -12.36
N ASN A 66 -19.76 -17.78 -13.32
CA ASN A 66 -21.18 -17.76 -12.99
C ASN A 66 -21.56 -19.06 -12.22
N PRO A 67 -22.49 -18.98 -11.25
CA PRO A 67 -22.96 -20.15 -10.53
C PRO A 67 -24.07 -20.91 -11.28
N GLU A 68 -24.85 -20.22 -12.11
CA GLU A 68 -26.12 -20.72 -12.69
C GLU A 68 -25.94 -21.59 -13.94
N ASN A 69 -24.94 -21.32 -14.79
CA ASN A 69 -24.75 -22.04 -16.05
C ASN A 69 -23.45 -22.85 -16.02
N ASP A 70 -23.59 -24.12 -15.67
CA ASP A 70 -22.48 -25.07 -15.63
C ASP A 70 -21.75 -25.18 -16.98
N GLY A 71 -22.42 -25.03 -18.12
CA GLY A 71 -21.81 -25.22 -19.43
C GLY A 71 -20.70 -24.22 -19.72
N THR A 72 -20.98 -22.93 -19.54
CA THR A 72 -20.02 -21.86 -19.82
C THR A 72 -18.93 -21.77 -18.76
N ALA A 73 -19.29 -21.96 -17.48
CA ALA A 73 -18.35 -22.02 -16.38
C ALA A 73 -17.36 -23.17 -16.56
N ILE A 74 -17.82 -24.39 -16.87
CA ILE A 74 -16.95 -25.56 -17.13
C ILE A 74 -16.02 -25.30 -18.32
N TRP A 75 -16.51 -24.64 -19.36
CA TRP A 75 -15.68 -24.28 -20.50
C TRP A 75 -14.55 -23.32 -20.11
N LEU A 76 -14.86 -22.28 -19.33
CA LEU A 76 -13.84 -21.35 -18.81
C LEU A 76 -12.87 -22.04 -17.84
N GLU A 77 -13.34 -22.93 -16.97
CA GLU A 77 -12.49 -23.76 -16.11
C GLU A 77 -11.44 -24.51 -16.94
N GLN A 78 -11.85 -25.15 -18.04
CA GLN A 78 -10.91 -25.85 -18.92
C GLN A 78 -9.93 -24.87 -19.58
N LYS A 79 -10.41 -23.73 -20.10
CA LYS A 79 -9.58 -22.72 -20.75
C LYS A 79 -8.54 -22.09 -19.83
N PHE A 80 -8.85 -21.93 -18.55
CA PHE A 80 -7.92 -21.46 -17.51
C PHE A 80 -7.22 -22.59 -16.74
N ASN A 81 -7.44 -23.85 -17.12
CA ASN A 81 -6.85 -25.04 -16.51
C ASN A 81 -7.17 -25.22 -15.00
N VAL A 82 -8.37 -24.86 -14.58
CA VAL A 82 -8.89 -25.09 -13.23
C VAL A 82 -9.14 -26.59 -13.01
N PRO A 83 -8.82 -27.17 -11.83
CA PRO A 83 -8.20 -26.55 -10.66
C PRO A 83 -6.66 -26.59 -10.67
N ALA A 84 -6.04 -27.19 -11.70
CA ALA A 84 -4.59 -27.44 -11.71
C ALA A 84 -3.73 -26.16 -11.76
N SER A 85 -4.29 -25.02 -12.17
CA SER A 85 -3.58 -23.75 -12.32
C SER A 85 -3.51 -22.89 -11.06
N GLY A 86 -4.21 -23.24 -9.98
CA GLY A 86 -4.35 -22.35 -8.83
C GLY A 86 -5.12 -22.94 -7.65
N GLN A 87 -5.72 -22.07 -6.85
CA GLN A 87 -6.47 -22.46 -5.66
C GLN A 87 -7.71 -21.59 -5.46
N TRP A 88 -8.75 -22.14 -4.83
CA TRP A 88 -9.91 -21.36 -4.41
C TRP A 88 -9.55 -20.50 -3.20
N LYS A 89 -9.70 -19.18 -3.34
CA LYS A 89 -9.53 -18.24 -2.22
C LYS A 89 -10.79 -18.19 -1.36
N ASN A 90 -11.94 -18.27 -2.00
CA ASN A 90 -13.26 -18.42 -1.41
C ASN A 90 -14.18 -19.10 -2.43
N GLU A 91 -15.49 -19.14 -2.18
CA GLU A 91 -16.45 -19.81 -3.07
C GLU A 91 -16.59 -19.17 -4.46
N SER A 92 -16.31 -17.86 -4.58
CA SER A 92 -16.55 -17.09 -5.81
C SER A 92 -15.28 -16.68 -6.56
N ILE A 93 -14.09 -16.95 -5.99
CA ILE A 93 -12.79 -16.50 -6.50
C ILE A 93 -11.81 -17.67 -6.56
N PHE A 94 -11.42 -18.04 -7.78
CA PHE A 94 -10.28 -18.91 -8.02
C PHE A 94 -9.04 -18.06 -8.32
N GLN A 95 -7.98 -18.22 -7.54
CA GLN A 95 -6.73 -17.47 -7.68
C GLN A 95 -5.71 -18.26 -8.48
N ILE A 96 -5.26 -17.69 -9.60
CA ILE A 96 -4.29 -18.27 -10.53
C ILE A 96 -2.97 -17.49 -10.42
N PRO A 97 -1.94 -18.03 -9.76
CA PRO A 97 -0.61 -17.42 -9.75
C PRO A 97 0.01 -17.44 -11.15
N ILE A 98 0.52 -16.30 -11.61
CA ILE A 98 1.29 -16.21 -12.85
C ILE A 98 2.77 -16.33 -12.48
N LYS A 99 3.38 -17.44 -12.90
CA LYS A 99 4.80 -17.69 -12.66
C LYS A 99 5.62 -16.75 -13.53
N LEU A 100 6.37 -15.86 -12.91
CA LEU A 100 7.28 -14.95 -13.59
C LEU A 100 8.72 -15.34 -13.22
N PRO A 101 9.68 -15.27 -14.17
CA PRO A 101 11.04 -15.76 -13.96
C PRO A 101 11.85 -14.95 -12.93
N SER A 102 11.46 -13.70 -12.63
CA SER A 102 12.23 -12.77 -11.81
C SER A 102 11.85 -12.72 -10.32
N VAL A 103 10.73 -13.32 -9.92
CA VAL A 103 10.20 -13.17 -8.55
C VAL A 103 10.74 -14.28 -7.65
N LYS A 104 11.69 -13.93 -6.78
CA LYS A 104 12.12 -14.81 -5.67
C LYS A 104 10.96 -15.03 -4.70
N ASN A 105 10.94 -16.18 -4.02
CA ASN A 105 9.87 -16.69 -3.15
C ASN A 105 9.28 -15.65 -2.17
N SER A 106 8.40 -14.77 -2.65
CA SER A 106 7.47 -14.04 -1.80
C SER A 106 6.27 -14.95 -1.54
N ASP A 107 5.87 -15.05 -0.28
CA ASP A 107 4.67 -15.80 0.11
C ASP A 107 3.40 -15.04 -0.26
N SER A 108 3.50 -13.71 -0.42
CA SER A 108 2.38 -12.86 -0.80
C SER A 108 2.12 -12.88 -2.31
N ILE A 109 0.85 -13.08 -2.67
CA ILE A 109 0.35 -13.08 -4.05
C ILE A 109 -0.79 -12.07 -4.14
N PHE A 110 -0.72 -11.16 -5.12
CA PHE A 110 -1.70 -10.08 -5.28
C PHE A 110 -2.38 -10.15 -6.65
N PRO A 111 -3.70 -9.84 -6.75
CA PRO A 111 -4.40 -9.82 -8.01
C PRO A 111 -4.04 -8.59 -8.84
N GLY A 112 -3.66 -8.79 -10.10
CA GLY A 112 -3.53 -7.71 -11.09
C GLY A 112 -4.54 -7.80 -12.24
N LEU A 113 -5.27 -8.93 -12.34
CA LEU A 113 -6.39 -9.09 -13.28
C LEU A 113 -7.52 -9.83 -12.58
N ILE A 114 -8.74 -9.38 -12.82
CA ILE A 114 -9.97 -10.07 -12.47
C ILE A 114 -10.65 -10.46 -13.78
N VAL A 115 -10.81 -11.75 -14.02
CA VAL A 115 -11.63 -12.30 -15.09
C VAL A 115 -12.98 -12.63 -14.49
N PHE A 116 -14.01 -11.91 -14.94
CA PHE A 116 -15.36 -12.01 -14.41
C PHE A 116 -16.29 -12.51 -15.51
N GLU A 117 -16.81 -13.72 -15.37
CA GLU A 117 -17.86 -14.23 -16.25
C GLU A 117 -19.21 -13.63 -15.85
N CYS A 118 -19.94 -13.06 -16.80
CA CYS A 118 -21.32 -12.64 -16.60
C CYS A 118 -22.29 -13.81 -16.82
N THR A 119 -23.41 -13.79 -16.12
CA THR A 119 -24.47 -14.80 -16.28
C THR A 119 -25.12 -14.67 -17.66
N PRO A 120 -25.24 -15.74 -18.46
CA PRO A 120 -25.88 -15.69 -19.78
C PRO A 120 -27.35 -15.23 -19.70
N LEU A 121 -27.73 -14.33 -20.62
CA LEU A 121 -29.08 -13.74 -20.69
C LEU A 121 -29.86 -14.13 -21.95
N GLU A 122 -29.25 -14.80 -22.93
CA GLU A 122 -29.87 -15.07 -24.24
C GLU A 122 -31.17 -15.88 -24.16
N GLU A 123 -31.28 -16.80 -23.20
CA GLU A 123 -32.44 -17.67 -23.02
C GLU A 123 -33.54 -17.07 -22.14
N VAL A 124 -33.24 -15.95 -21.45
CA VAL A 124 -34.14 -15.34 -20.47
C VAL A 124 -35.04 -14.33 -21.16
N LYS A 125 -36.32 -14.67 -21.30
CA LYS A 125 -37.32 -13.78 -21.93
C LYS A 125 -37.94 -12.79 -20.95
N ASP A 126 -37.96 -13.11 -19.66
CA ASP A 126 -38.52 -12.26 -18.63
C ASP A 126 -37.55 -11.14 -18.24
N ASP A 127 -37.97 -9.89 -18.39
CA ASP A 127 -37.14 -8.73 -18.07
C ASP A 127 -36.86 -8.62 -16.57
N LEU A 128 -37.77 -9.12 -15.71
CA LEU A 128 -37.56 -9.14 -14.26
C LEU A 128 -36.46 -10.14 -13.89
N GLU A 129 -36.54 -11.38 -14.41
CA GLU A 129 -35.49 -12.38 -14.24
C GLU A 129 -34.13 -11.90 -14.79
N ARG A 130 -34.10 -11.25 -15.97
CA ARG A 130 -32.87 -10.65 -16.51
C ARG A 130 -32.26 -9.65 -15.53
N LYS A 131 -33.08 -8.73 -15.01
CA LYS A 131 -32.65 -7.73 -14.04
C LYS A 131 -32.12 -8.38 -12.77
N PHE A 132 -32.79 -9.43 -12.28
CA PHE A 132 -32.34 -10.16 -11.10
C PHE A 132 -30.94 -10.78 -11.29
N ARG A 133 -30.71 -11.48 -12.41
CA ARG A 133 -29.39 -12.06 -12.74
C ARG A 133 -28.28 -11.01 -12.85
N ILE A 134 -28.60 -9.82 -13.37
CA ILE A 134 -27.66 -8.70 -13.43
C ILE A 134 -27.33 -8.18 -12.03
N LEU A 135 -28.33 -8.07 -11.15
CA LEU A 135 -28.11 -7.67 -9.74
C LEU A 135 -27.29 -8.70 -8.97
N GLU A 136 -27.44 -9.99 -9.26
CA GLU A 136 -26.59 -11.05 -8.72
C GLU A 136 -25.15 -10.91 -9.19
N ASP A 137 -24.92 -10.67 -10.49
CA ASP A 137 -23.58 -10.39 -11.02
C ASP A 137 -22.98 -9.12 -10.38
N CYS A 138 -23.77 -8.07 -10.17
CA CYS A 138 -23.34 -6.87 -9.45
C CYS A 138 -22.93 -7.20 -8.01
N THR A 139 -23.69 -8.03 -7.33
CA THR A 139 -23.39 -8.46 -5.95
C THR A 139 -22.11 -9.30 -5.91
N ARG A 140 -21.98 -10.29 -6.81
CA ARG A 140 -20.76 -11.11 -6.93
C ARG A 140 -19.54 -10.25 -7.22
N LEU A 141 -19.64 -9.28 -8.12
CA LEU A 141 -18.52 -8.37 -8.41
C LEU A 141 -18.16 -7.52 -7.18
N ARG A 142 -19.13 -7.02 -6.40
CA ARG A 142 -18.82 -6.34 -5.14
C ARG A 142 -18.09 -7.26 -4.16
N ASP A 143 -18.50 -8.51 -4.03
CA ASP A 143 -17.84 -9.47 -3.15
C ASP A 143 -16.38 -9.73 -3.59
N VAL A 144 -16.15 -9.84 -4.90
CA VAL A 144 -14.81 -9.97 -5.48
C VAL A 144 -13.94 -8.76 -5.14
N ILE A 145 -14.50 -7.54 -5.27
CA ILE A 145 -13.78 -6.30 -4.96
C ILE A 145 -13.51 -6.15 -3.46
N GLN A 146 -14.47 -6.51 -2.60
CA GLN A 146 -14.30 -6.49 -1.14
C GLN A 146 -13.26 -7.53 -0.67
N ALA A 147 -13.09 -8.63 -1.40
CA ALA A 147 -12.06 -9.63 -1.11
C ALA A 147 -10.63 -9.18 -1.45
N LEU A 148 -10.44 -8.04 -2.13
CA LEU A 148 -9.11 -7.51 -2.47
C LEU A 148 -8.28 -7.25 -1.21
N PRO A 149 -6.99 -7.64 -1.18
CA PRO A 149 -6.14 -7.34 -0.03
C PRO A 149 -6.01 -5.82 0.19
N PRO A 150 -6.07 -5.34 1.44
CA PRO A 150 -5.94 -3.91 1.73
C PRO A 150 -4.53 -3.38 1.41
N LYS A 151 -3.49 -4.21 1.62
CA LYS A 151 -2.09 -3.90 1.29
C LYS A 151 -1.70 -4.44 -0.10
N ARG A 152 -2.56 -4.23 -1.11
CA ARG A 152 -2.31 -4.73 -2.46
C ARG A 152 -1.15 -4.00 -3.14
N HIS A 153 -0.41 -4.71 -3.99
CA HIS A 153 0.70 -4.13 -4.76
C HIS A 153 0.22 -3.60 -6.11
N TYR A 154 -0.71 -4.33 -6.73
CA TYR A 154 -1.24 -4.06 -8.06
C TYR A 154 -2.63 -3.44 -7.99
N MET A 155 -2.96 -2.58 -8.96
CA MET A 155 -4.31 -2.13 -9.24
C MET A 155 -4.94 -3.07 -10.27
N PRO A 156 -5.95 -3.88 -9.91
CA PRO A 156 -6.45 -4.92 -10.79
C PRO A 156 -7.20 -4.31 -11.98
N SER A 157 -7.00 -4.90 -13.16
CA SER A 157 -7.87 -4.67 -14.32
C SER A 157 -9.00 -5.68 -14.34
N LEU A 158 -10.14 -5.33 -14.93
CA LEU A 158 -11.32 -6.17 -15.02
C LEU A 158 -11.57 -6.58 -16.48
N LEU A 159 -11.56 -7.88 -16.75
CA LEU A 159 -12.02 -8.47 -18.00
C LEU A 159 -13.38 -9.14 -17.76
N THR A 160 -14.45 -8.53 -18.27
CA THR A 160 -15.79 -9.14 -18.20
C THR A 160 -16.04 -9.99 -19.44
N ILE A 161 -16.44 -11.25 -19.27
CA ILE A 161 -16.82 -12.15 -20.37
C ILE A 161 -18.34 -12.23 -20.41
N SER A 162 -18.96 -11.80 -21.50
CA SER A 162 -20.41 -11.85 -21.68
C SER A 162 -20.80 -12.78 -22.83
N TRP A 163 -21.77 -13.65 -22.58
CA TRP A 163 -22.30 -14.59 -23.56
C TRP A 163 -23.46 -13.99 -24.36
N SER A 164 -23.20 -12.87 -25.03
CA SER A 164 -24.19 -12.25 -25.93
C SER A 164 -23.51 -11.49 -27.07
N GLU A 165 -23.92 -11.77 -28.30
CA GLU A 165 -23.37 -11.10 -29.50
C GLU A 165 -24.01 -9.73 -29.76
N SER A 166 -25.23 -9.51 -29.29
CA SER A 166 -25.95 -8.27 -29.55
C SER A 166 -25.49 -7.14 -28.64
N GLU A 167 -25.27 -5.96 -29.22
CA GLU A 167 -25.21 -4.69 -28.48
C GLU A 167 -26.60 -4.31 -27.93
N GLN A 168 -27.34 -5.25 -27.32
CA GLN A 168 -28.48 -4.93 -26.47
C GLN A 168 -27.96 -4.32 -25.16
N SER A 169 -27.32 -3.15 -25.32
CA SER A 169 -26.58 -2.35 -24.36
C SER A 169 -27.42 -1.89 -23.19
N ASN A 170 -28.75 -1.83 -23.36
CA ASN A 170 -29.64 -1.30 -22.34
C ASN A 170 -29.83 -2.26 -21.15
N SER A 171 -29.58 -3.56 -21.32
CA SER A 171 -29.80 -4.52 -20.23
C SER A 171 -28.66 -4.53 -19.20
N LEU A 172 -27.43 -4.17 -19.56
CA LEU A 172 -26.27 -4.19 -18.65
C LEU A 172 -25.94 -2.82 -18.05
N SER A 173 -26.88 -1.87 -18.06
CA SER A 173 -26.65 -0.51 -17.55
C SER A 173 -26.12 -0.52 -16.12
N ASP A 174 -26.74 -1.30 -15.23
CA ASP A 174 -26.45 -1.28 -13.80
C ASP A 174 -25.04 -1.80 -13.50
N LEU A 175 -24.63 -2.89 -14.17
CA LEU A 175 -23.28 -3.45 -14.03
C LEU A 175 -22.22 -2.52 -14.65
N ALA A 176 -22.50 -1.95 -15.82
CA ALA A 176 -21.59 -1.02 -16.49
C ALA A 176 -21.41 0.29 -15.70
N GLU A 177 -22.49 0.81 -15.11
CA GLU A 177 -22.45 1.98 -14.22
C GLU A 177 -21.60 1.67 -12.98
N MET A 178 -21.82 0.52 -12.31
CA MET A 178 -21.03 0.12 -11.16
C MET A 178 -19.53 -0.03 -11.49
N ILE A 179 -19.19 -0.63 -12.63
CA ILE A 179 -17.80 -0.75 -13.10
C ILE A 179 -17.21 0.65 -13.37
N SER A 180 -18.00 1.55 -13.98
CA SER A 180 -17.57 2.92 -14.25
C SER A 180 -17.27 3.68 -12.96
N THR A 181 -18.10 3.52 -11.93
CA THR A 181 -17.85 4.08 -10.60
C THR A 181 -16.55 3.53 -9.99
N MET A 182 -16.32 2.21 -10.06
CA MET A 182 -15.09 1.58 -9.55
C MET A 182 -13.82 2.04 -10.29
N LEU A 183 -13.92 2.38 -11.58
CA LEU A 183 -12.83 2.98 -12.34
C LEU A 183 -12.57 4.43 -11.90
N GLN A 184 -13.62 5.23 -11.70
CA GLN A 184 -13.52 6.62 -11.24
C GLN A 184 -12.93 6.71 -9.83
N GLU A 185 -13.31 5.80 -8.93
CA GLU A 185 -12.76 5.70 -7.57
C GLU A 185 -11.33 5.15 -7.54
N GLY A 186 -10.79 4.68 -8.66
CA GLY A 186 -9.45 4.10 -8.74
C GLY A 186 -9.32 2.74 -8.03
N VAL A 187 -10.43 2.02 -7.88
CA VAL A 187 -10.45 0.64 -7.38
C VAL A 187 -9.97 -0.33 -8.47
N LEU A 188 -10.41 -0.09 -9.71
CA LEU A 188 -9.99 -0.81 -10.91
C LEU A 188 -9.07 0.04 -11.78
N HIS A 189 -8.13 -0.60 -12.47
CA HIS A 189 -7.21 0.07 -13.39
C HIS A 189 -7.79 0.31 -14.77
N ALA A 190 -8.39 -0.73 -15.33
CA ALA A 190 -8.98 -0.71 -16.65
C ALA A 190 -10.10 -1.75 -16.70
N HIS A 191 -11.02 -1.57 -17.64
CA HIS A 191 -12.07 -2.53 -17.93
C HIS A 191 -12.09 -2.87 -19.42
N TYR A 192 -12.35 -4.13 -19.74
CA TYR A 192 -12.65 -4.54 -21.11
C TYR A 192 -13.74 -5.60 -21.08
N LYS A 193 -14.67 -5.52 -22.04
CA LYS A 193 -15.76 -6.48 -22.22
C LYS A 193 -15.48 -7.38 -23.42
N LEU A 194 -15.32 -8.68 -23.17
CA LEU A 194 -15.21 -9.70 -24.20
C LEU A 194 -16.56 -10.36 -24.44
N SER A 195 -17.19 -10.04 -25.57
CA SER A 195 -18.43 -10.69 -26.00
C SER A 195 -18.14 -11.99 -26.74
N LEU A 196 -18.72 -13.09 -26.24
CA LEU A 196 -18.62 -14.43 -26.80
C LEU A 196 -20.01 -14.95 -27.19
N SER A 197 -20.04 -15.84 -28.16
CA SER A 197 -21.24 -16.58 -28.59
C SER A 197 -20.86 -18.01 -28.95
N ALA A 198 -21.85 -18.89 -29.08
CA ALA A 198 -21.63 -20.26 -29.55
C ALA A 198 -21.00 -20.32 -30.96
N VAL A 199 -21.24 -19.31 -31.80
CA VAL A 199 -20.71 -19.24 -33.17
C VAL A 199 -19.38 -18.51 -33.29
N THR A 200 -18.90 -17.91 -32.20
CA THR A 200 -17.64 -17.18 -32.19
C THR A 200 -16.48 -18.12 -32.49
N LYS A 201 -15.79 -17.85 -33.62
CA LYS A 201 -14.55 -18.53 -34.01
C LYS A 201 -13.34 -17.83 -33.42
N ASP A 202 -12.24 -18.58 -33.33
CA ASP A 202 -10.92 -18.10 -32.93
C ASP A 202 -10.90 -17.36 -31.57
N LEU A 203 -11.43 -18.05 -30.55
CA LEU A 203 -11.61 -17.52 -29.20
C LEU A 203 -10.29 -17.10 -28.54
N ASP A 204 -9.21 -17.83 -28.83
CA ASP A 204 -7.88 -17.56 -28.28
C ASP A 204 -7.29 -16.25 -28.82
N SER A 205 -7.45 -15.97 -30.12
CA SER A 205 -7.03 -14.69 -30.70
C SER A 205 -7.88 -13.53 -30.19
N LYS A 206 -9.21 -13.68 -30.08
CA LYS A 206 -10.09 -12.65 -29.52
C LYS A 206 -9.74 -12.32 -28.07
N LEU A 207 -9.45 -13.34 -27.25
CA LEU A 207 -8.95 -13.11 -25.91
C LEU A 207 -7.60 -12.40 -25.94
N GLY A 208 -6.69 -12.83 -26.81
CA GLY A 208 -5.37 -12.20 -26.97
C GLY A 208 -5.46 -10.73 -27.33
N GLU A 209 -6.40 -10.36 -28.19
CA GLU A 209 -6.72 -8.97 -28.53
C GLU A 209 -7.30 -8.21 -27.34
N ALA A 210 -8.32 -8.78 -26.67
CA ALA A 210 -8.94 -8.18 -25.49
C ALA A 210 -7.92 -7.90 -24.37
N ILE A 211 -7.07 -8.88 -24.04
CA ILE A 211 -5.98 -8.75 -23.08
C ILE A 211 -4.87 -7.81 -23.60
N GLY A 212 -4.71 -7.70 -24.92
CA GLY A 212 -3.80 -6.76 -25.56
C GLY A 212 -4.23 -5.30 -25.37
N LEU A 213 -5.54 -5.04 -25.49
CA LEU A 213 -6.17 -3.74 -25.30
C LEU A 213 -6.32 -3.35 -23.83
N LEU A 214 -6.46 -4.33 -22.94
CA LEU A 214 -6.55 -4.09 -21.51
C LEU A 214 -5.18 -3.63 -20.96
N SER A 215 -5.14 -2.43 -20.40
CA SER A 215 -3.97 -1.97 -19.64
C SER A 215 -3.86 -2.82 -18.37
N LEU A 216 -2.70 -3.43 -18.10
CA LEU A 216 -2.45 -4.26 -16.92
C LEU A 216 -1.38 -3.59 -16.05
N ASP A 217 -1.66 -3.44 -14.76
CA ASP A 217 -0.64 -3.02 -13.80
C ASP A 217 0.28 -4.19 -13.44
N VAL A 218 1.43 -4.20 -14.09
CA VAL A 218 2.53 -5.14 -13.85
C VAL A 218 3.64 -4.51 -13.02
N SER A 219 3.66 -3.18 -12.90
CA SER A 219 4.69 -2.43 -12.18
C SER A 219 4.44 -2.34 -10.67
N GLY A 220 3.19 -2.55 -10.24
CA GLY A 220 2.79 -2.36 -8.86
C GLY A 220 2.53 -0.89 -8.54
N LYS A 221 1.40 -0.35 -9.05
CA LYS A 221 1.05 1.06 -8.92
C LYS A 221 1.01 1.55 -7.47
N TYR A 222 0.71 0.69 -6.50
CA TYR A 222 0.61 1.04 -5.08
C TYR A 222 1.92 0.89 -4.30
N VAL A 223 2.96 0.32 -4.90
CA VAL A 223 4.24 0.07 -4.22
C VAL A 223 5.40 0.81 -4.89
N LEU A 224 6.46 1.01 -4.12
CA LEU A 224 7.75 1.49 -4.58
C LEU A 224 8.77 0.40 -4.31
N GLY A 225 9.52 0.03 -5.34
CA GLY A 225 10.77 -0.68 -5.17
C GLY A 225 11.86 0.29 -4.77
N MET A 226 12.36 0.19 -3.54
CA MET A 226 13.50 0.99 -3.10
C MET A 226 14.52 0.09 -2.43
N SER A 227 15.78 0.29 -2.78
CA SER A 227 16.89 -0.30 -2.02
C SER A 227 16.94 0.29 -0.62
N SER A 228 17.57 -0.44 0.29
CA SER A 228 17.84 0.05 1.64
C SER A 228 18.55 1.42 1.60
N THR A 229 19.55 1.58 0.73
CA THR A 229 20.31 2.83 0.58
C THR A 229 19.48 3.98 0.03
N GLU A 230 18.64 3.75 -0.99
CA GLU A 230 17.75 4.79 -1.52
C GLU A 230 16.73 5.26 -0.48
N LEU A 231 16.20 4.33 0.33
CA LEU A 231 15.28 4.65 1.40
C LEU A 231 15.94 5.49 2.51
N PHE A 232 17.20 5.23 2.82
CA PHE A 232 17.95 6.09 3.75
C PHE A 232 18.17 7.48 3.18
N ALA A 233 18.70 7.56 1.96
CA ALA A 233 18.99 8.84 1.33
C ALA A 233 17.75 9.73 1.23
N SER A 234 16.58 9.15 0.93
CA SER A 234 15.34 9.92 0.84
C SER A 234 14.82 10.42 2.19
N LEU A 235 14.98 9.63 3.26
CA LEU A 235 14.51 9.99 4.60
C LEU A 235 15.50 10.88 5.37
N GLN A 236 16.80 10.79 5.09
CA GLN A 236 17.86 11.55 5.77
C GLN A 236 17.99 13.01 5.31
N LEU A 237 17.52 13.34 4.11
CA LEU A 237 17.65 14.70 3.57
C LEU A 237 17.00 15.75 4.48
N SER A 238 15.85 15.45 5.08
CA SER A 238 15.15 16.37 5.98
C SER A 238 15.90 16.59 7.31
N PRO A 239 16.28 15.55 8.08
CA PRO A 239 17.16 15.69 9.24
C PRO A 239 18.46 16.44 8.96
N GLN A 240 19.14 16.14 7.86
CA GLN A 240 20.42 16.76 7.52
C GLN A 240 20.26 18.27 7.27
N ASN A 241 19.24 18.66 6.50
CA ASN A 241 18.93 20.07 6.24
C ASN A 241 18.54 20.80 7.52
N PHE A 242 17.79 20.15 8.41
CA PHE A 242 17.47 20.67 9.74
C PHE A 242 18.74 20.97 10.55
N ALA A 243 19.67 20.03 10.64
CA ALA A 243 20.89 20.18 11.43
C ALA A 243 21.82 21.26 10.86
N LEU A 244 22.00 21.31 9.54
CA LEU A 244 22.82 22.33 8.88
C LEU A 244 22.25 23.74 9.06
N LYS A 245 20.94 23.91 8.87
CA LYS A 245 20.24 25.19 9.10
C LYS A 245 20.43 25.69 10.53
N TRP A 246 20.33 24.80 11.53
CA TRP A 246 20.49 25.17 12.93
C TRP A 246 21.95 25.34 13.36
N LEU A 247 22.89 24.67 12.71
CA LEU A 247 24.31 24.89 12.92
C LEU A 247 24.69 26.34 12.61
N ASP A 248 24.18 26.89 11.49
CA ASP A 248 24.41 28.30 11.13
C ASP A 248 23.82 29.26 12.18
N GLN A 249 22.71 28.90 12.82
CA GLN A 249 22.08 29.69 13.89
C GLN A 249 22.80 29.58 15.25
N CYS A 250 23.78 28.69 15.38
CA CYS A 250 24.60 28.61 16.59
C CYS A 250 25.59 29.78 16.69
N LEU A 251 25.86 30.50 15.60
CA LEU A 251 26.69 31.70 15.59
C LEU A 251 25.84 32.92 15.99
N ILE A 252 26.04 33.44 17.22
CA ILE A 252 25.31 34.58 17.77
C ILE A 252 26.32 35.69 18.08
N ASP A 253 26.15 36.87 17.48
CA ASP A 253 27.05 38.01 17.69
C ASP A 253 28.53 37.66 17.44
N GLU A 254 28.81 36.89 16.39
CA GLU A 254 30.15 36.36 16.02
C GLU A 254 30.75 35.33 17.00
N GLU A 255 30.05 35.00 18.09
CA GLU A 255 30.45 33.95 19.02
C GLU A 255 29.66 32.66 18.79
N PHE A 256 30.36 31.52 18.78
CA PHE A 256 29.72 30.22 18.62
C PHE A 256 29.09 29.75 19.94
N ASN A 257 27.78 29.59 19.96
CA ASN A 257 27.02 29.17 21.13
C ASN A 257 27.04 27.65 21.30
N TRP A 258 28.11 27.14 21.93
CA TRP A 258 28.32 25.71 22.16
C TRP A 258 27.15 25.01 22.85
N ASN A 259 26.46 25.68 23.77
CA ASN A 259 25.36 25.03 24.48
C ASN A 259 24.10 24.89 23.60
N LEU A 260 23.81 25.85 22.72
CA LEU A 260 22.76 25.69 21.70
C LEU A 260 23.13 24.58 20.71
N HIS A 261 24.40 24.54 20.29
CA HIS A 261 24.92 23.47 19.44
C HIS A 261 24.76 22.09 20.08
N GLY A 262 25.08 21.94 21.37
CA GLY A 262 24.87 20.69 22.11
C GLY A 262 23.43 20.24 22.13
N GLN A 263 22.49 21.16 22.41
CA GLN A 263 21.06 20.88 22.39
C GLN A 263 20.55 20.50 20.99
N MET A 264 21.06 21.17 19.95
CA MET A 264 20.76 20.83 18.56
C MET A 264 21.23 19.42 18.23
N LEU A 265 22.46 19.04 18.60
CA LEU A 265 22.97 17.68 18.38
C LEU A 265 22.16 16.61 19.14
N GLU A 266 21.76 16.86 20.39
CA GLU A 266 20.87 15.94 21.14
C GLU A 266 19.56 15.71 20.40
N MET A 267 18.91 16.78 19.96
CA MET A 267 17.64 16.69 19.20
C MET A 267 17.84 16.04 17.84
N PHE A 268 19.00 16.27 17.20
CA PHE A 268 19.32 15.66 15.92
C PHE A 268 19.51 14.14 16.04
N VAL A 269 20.18 13.64 17.09
CA VAL A 269 20.27 12.19 17.34
C VAL A 269 18.88 11.59 17.61
N ASP A 270 18.03 12.24 18.41
CA ASP A 270 16.65 11.78 18.63
C ASP A 270 15.84 11.77 17.30
N TYR A 271 16.04 12.79 16.45
CA TYR A 271 15.41 12.85 15.14
C TYR A 271 15.89 11.72 14.21
N LEU A 272 17.20 11.44 14.16
CA LEU A 272 17.76 10.31 13.41
C LEU A 272 17.22 8.97 13.90
N ASN A 273 17.06 8.80 15.21
CA ASN A 273 16.48 7.60 15.81
C ASN A 273 15.02 7.40 15.40
N ARG A 274 14.20 8.46 15.43
CA ARG A 274 12.79 8.39 14.98
C ARG A 274 12.68 8.08 13.50
N THR A 275 13.48 8.72 12.67
CA THR A 275 13.53 8.46 11.22
C THR A 275 13.97 7.01 10.94
N SER A 276 14.97 6.52 11.68
CA SER A 276 15.42 5.13 11.60
C SER A 276 14.33 4.15 11.99
N GLN A 277 13.59 4.41 13.06
CA GLN A 277 12.46 3.58 13.47
C GLN A 277 11.33 3.58 12.44
N ALA A 278 10.98 4.74 11.88
CA ALA A 278 9.96 4.83 10.83
C ALA A 278 10.32 3.98 9.61
N ARG A 279 11.61 3.91 9.27
CA ARG A 279 12.13 3.02 8.22
C ARG A 279 11.98 1.54 8.57
N LEU A 280 12.25 1.16 9.82
CA LEU A 280 12.03 -0.22 10.28
C LEU A 280 10.56 -0.62 10.11
N ASP A 281 9.65 0.29 10.46
CA ASP A 281 8.22 0.08 10.34
C ASP A 281 7.78 -0.09 8.88
N LEU A 282 8.44 0.59 7.93
CA LEU A 282 8.20 0.41 6.48
C LEU A 282 8.69 -0.93 5.94
N SER A 283 9.68 -1.56 6.59
CA SER A 283 10.27 -2.82 6.14
C SER A 283 9.51 -4.06 6.65
N ALA A 284 8.41 -3.86 7.39
CA ALA A 284 7.39 -4.83 7.83
C ALA A 284 7.82 -6.06 8.66
N GLU A 285 9.09 -6.47 8.65
CA GLU A 285 9.53 -7.76 9.22
C GLU A 285 10.80 -7.67 10.10
N GLY A 286 11.20 -6.45 10.49
CA GLY A 286 12.37 -6.26 11.35
C GLY A 286 12.04 -6.38 12.84
N PRO A 287 12.94 -6.95 13.68
CA PRO A 287 12.86 -6.76 15.13
C PRO A 287 12.92 -5.25 15.43
N LYS A 288 12.28 -4.82 16.52
CA LYS A 288 12.51 -3.47 17.06
C LYS A 288 13.98 -3.38 17.43
N ILE A 289 14.69 -2.47 16.80
CA ILE A 289 16.11 -2.25 17.04
C ILE A 289 16.25 -0.99 17.86
N ASP A 290 17.08 -1.05 18.89
CA ASP A 290 17.49 0.13 19.64
C ASP A 290 18.29 1.04 18.71
N GLY A 291 17.84 2.29 18.59
CA GLY A 291 18.54 3.32 17.82
C GLY A 291 19.91 3.67 18.40
N LEU A 292 20.47 4.79 17.95
CA LEU A 292 21.68 5.36 18.55
C LEU A 292 21.44 5.67 20.04
N PRO A 293 22.44 5.44 20.92
CA PRO A 293 22.34 5.83 22.33
C PRO A 293 22.02 7.32 22.47
N PRO A 294 21.22 7.73 23.47
CA PRO A 294 20.93 9.14 23.68
C PRO A 294 22.22 9.91 23.93
N LEU A 295 22.38 11.02 23.22
CA LEU A 295 23.50 11.93 23.38
C LEU A 295 23.18 12.94 24.50
N ASN A 296 24.15 13.26 25.36
CA ASN A 296 23.96 14.21 26.47
C ASN A 296 25.06 15.27 26.44
N LEU A 297 24.70 16.45 25.97
CA LEU A 297 25.53 17.64 25.76
C LEU A 297 24.94 18.87 26.45
N ARG A 298 23.98 18.72 27.38
CA ARG A 298 23.28 19.85 28.02
C ARG A 298 24.18 20.88 28.70
N HIS A 299 25.39 20.47 29.08
CA HIS A 299 26.32 21.27 29.86
C HIS A 299 27.58 21.68 29.10
N ILE A 300 27.65 21.48 27.79
CA ILE A 300 28.85 21.90 27.04
C ILE A 300 28.91 23.43 26.97
N SER A 301 30.09 23.97 27.29
CA SER A 301 30.39 25.41 27.20
C SER A 301 31.38 25.75 26.10
N ASP A 302 32.14 24.77 25.60
CA ASP A 302 33.21 24.99 24.63
C ASP A 302 33.44 23.78 23.71
N SER A 303 34.29 23.99 22.70
CA SER A 303 34.74 22.98 21.73
C SER A 303 35.37 21.76 22.41
N ARG A 304 36.17 21.97 23.47
CA ARG A 304 36.92 20.89 24.14
C ARG A 304 35.99 19.93 24.86
N GLN A 305 35.01 20.44 25.60
CA GLN A 305 33.99 19.62 26.24
C GLN A 305 33.12 18.87 25.22
N THR A 306 32.94 19.46 24.02
CA THR A 306 32.26 18.79 22.91
C THR A 306 33.06 17.59 22.43
N PHE A 307 34.38 17.74 22.21
CA PHE A 307 35.26 16.62 21.88
C PHE A 307 35.18 15.51 22.93
N ASP A 308 35.38 15.85 24.21
CA ASP A 308 35.37 14.86 25.30
C ASP A 308 34.04 14.09 25.36
N SER A 309 32.91 14.80 25.28
CA SER A 309 31.58 14.17 25.34
C SER A 309 31.26 13.30 24.12
N ILE A 310 31.66 13.72 22.91
CA ILE A 310 31.43 12.97 21.68
C ILE A 310 32.34 11.74 21.62
N GLU A 311 33.61 11.87 21.99
CA GLU A 311 34.54 10.73 22.05
C GLU A 311 34.07 9.65 23.03
N ASP A 312 33.59 10.06 24.21
CA ASP A 312 33.01 9.12 25.20
C ASP A 312 31.75 8.44 24.66
N TRP A 313 30.89 9.19 23.95
CA TRP A 313 29.67 8.64 23.34
C TRP A 313 29.97 7.66 22.20
N LEU A 314 30.90 7.99 21.30
CA LEU A 314 31.31 7.11 20.18
C LEU A 314 31.99 5.82 20.67
N GLN A 315 32.56 5.81 21.88
CA GLN A 315 33.15 4.62 22.51
C GLN A 315 32.13 3.66 23.13
N LEU A 316 30.85 4.03 23.19
CA LEU A 316 29.81 3.17 23.73
C LEU A 316 29.74 1.84 22.97
N PRO A 317 29.67 0.68 23.66
CA PRO A 317 29.73 -0.63 23.02
C PRO A 317 28.71 -0.85 21.90
N LEU A 318 27.54 -0.19 21.99
CA LEU A 318 26.46 -0.32 21.02
C LEU A 318 26.83 0.20 19.63
N ILE A 319 27.64 1.26 19.55
CA ILE A 319 27.97 1.96 18.28
C ILE A 319 29.47 1.94 17.96
N ARG A 320 30.32 1.53 18.90
CA ARG A 320 31.79 1.55 18.76
C ARG A 320 32.29 0.91 17.46
N GLU A 321 31.69 -0.21 17.05
CA GLU A 321 32.16 -0.94 15.86
C GLU A 321 31.93 -0.18 14.55
N VAL A 322 30.87 0.63 14.47
CA VAL A 322 30.53 1.46 13.30
C VAL A 322 31.05 2.89 13.42
N ALA A 323 31.38 3.34 14.64
CA ALA A 323 31.83 4.70 14.94
C ALA A 323 33.34 4.93 14.76
N ASN A 324 34.15 3.91 14.45
CA ASN A 324 35.61 4.01 14.47
C ASN A 324 36.16 5.09 13.51
N GLU A 325 35.65 5.17 12.28
CA GLU A 325 36.11 6.16 11.30
C GLU A 325 35.82 7.59 11.77
N ILE A 326 34.63 7.81 12.35
CA ILE A 326 34.22 9.09 12.91
C ILE A 326 35.10 9.45 14.11
N LEU A 327 35.38 8.47 14.98
CA LEU A 327 36.23 8.67 16.15
C LEU A 327 37.67 9.05 15.76
N GLU A 328 38.21 8.44 14.71
CA GLU A 328 39.53 8.78 14.16
C GLU A 328 39.56 10.21 13.58
N ASP A 329 38.53 10.61 12.84
CA ASP A 329 38.41 11.97 12.29
C ASP A 329 38.30 13.02 13.41
N VAL A 330 37.45 12.78 14.41
CA VAL A 330 37.28 13.66 15.58
C VAL A 330 38.61 13.82 16.33
N LYS A 331 39.35 12.72 16.56
CA LYS A 331 40.68 12.76 17.22
C LYS A 331 41.70 13.52 16.38
N SER A 332 41.72 13.30 15.07
CA SER A 332 42.62 14.02 14.15
C SER A 332 42.38 15.54 14.22
N HIS A 333 41.12 15.98 14.22
CA HIS A 333 40.76 17.38 14.39
C HIS A 333 41.24 17.95 15.74
N ARG A 334 41.09 17.18 16.81
CA ARG A 334 41.56 17.55 18.15
C ARG A 334 43.09 17.67 18.21
N ASP A 335 43.82 16.71 17.66
CA ASP A 335 45.28 16.68 17.65
C ASP A 335 45.89 17.82 16.82
N MET A 336 45.18 18.26 15.79
CA MET A 336 45.54 19.46 15.00
C MET A 336 45.23 20.77 15.74
N GLY A 337 44.64 20.74 16.93
CA GLY A 337 44.22 21.93 17.67
C GLY A 337 43.10 22.72 16.99
N ARG A 338 42.29 22.07 16.15
CA ARG A 338 41.13 22.68 15.48
C ARG A 338 39.91 22.68 16.40
N GLU A 339 38.96 23.55 16.11
CA GLU A 339 37.64 23.48 16.75
C GLU A 339 36.88 22.22 16.32
N PHE A 340 35.88 21.83 17.11
CA PHE A 340 35.05 20.67 16.85
C PHE A 340 34.42 20.78 15.45
N PRO A 341 34.56 19.76 14.59
CA PRO A 341 34.21 19.86 13.18
C PRO A 341 32.70 19.65 12.93
N SER A 342 31.85 20.48 13.55
CA SER A 342 30.38 20.33 13.55
C SER A 342 29.79 20.11 12.15
N ARG A 343 30.33 20.80 11.13
CA ARG A 343 29.79 20.75 9.77
C ARG A 343 30.05 19.42 9.06
N SER A 344 31.22 18.80 9.25
CA SER A 344 31.50 17.46 8.71
C SER A 344 30.97 16.35 9.61
N PHE A 345 30.79 16.63 10.91
CA PHE A 345 30.23 15.67 11.85
C PHE A 345 28.75 15.37 11.60
N ILE A 346 27.96 16.34 11.15
CA ILE A 346 26.52 16.14 10.82
C ILE A 346 26.29 15.02 9.78
N PRO A 347 26.90 15.05 8.57
CA PRO A 347 26.73 13.95 7.61
C PRO A 347 27.28 12.62 8.15
N GLN A 348 28.41 12.64 8.87
CA GLN A 348 28.94 11.45 9.54
C GLN A 348 27.94 10.83 10.54
N LEU A 349 27.15 11.64 11.26
CA LEU A 349 26.09 11.13 12.13
C LEU A 349 24.94 10.48 11.35
N CYS A 350 24.58 11.00 10.17
CA CYS A 350 23.61 10.34 9.29
C CYS A 350 24.13 8.97 8.85
N ASP A 351 25.39 8.91 8.42
CA ASP A 351 26.05 7.68 7.98
C ASP A 351 26.14 6.66 9.13
N LEU A 352 26.52 7.12 10.33
CA LEU A 352 26.54 6.30 11.55
C LEU A 352 25.18 5.69 11.86
N ALA A 353 24.10 6.48 11.79
CA ALA A 353 22.74 6.00 12.01
C ALA A 353 22.37 4.92 10.97
N GLN A 354 22.74 5.14 9.72
CA GLN A 354 22.49 4.19 8.63
C GLN A 354 23.27 2.89 8.81
N ASP A 355 24.56 2.96 9.13
CA ASP A 355 25.42 1.79 9.31
C ASP A 355 25.04 0.99 10.55
N HIS A 356 24.67 1.66 11.64
CA HIS A 356 24.14 1.03 12.84
C HIS A 356 22.90 0.19 12.53
N VAL A 357 21.90 0.80 11.87
CA VAL A 357 20.66 0.10 11.50
C VAL A 357 20.92 -1.00 10.46
N GLY A 358 21.80 -0.75 9.49
CA GLY A 358 22.20 -1.74 8.48
C GLY A 358 22.85 -2.98 9.11
N ARG A 359 23.78 -2.78 10.05
CA ARG A 359 24.45 -3.86 10.80
C ARG A 359 23.47 -4.67 11.62
N MET A 360 22.54 -4.01 12.31
CA MET A 360 21.55 -4.67 13.17
C MET A 360 20.55 -5.52 12.37
N LEU A 361 20.13 -5.06 11.18
CA LEU A 361 19.19 -5.79 10.34
C LEU A 361 19.84 -6.87 9.46
N LYS A 362 21.16 -6.82 9.26
CA LYS A 362 21.89 -7.67 8.29
C LYS A 362 21.30 -7.60 6.88
N ILE A 363 20.66 -6.49 6.53
CA ILE A 363 20.06 -6.26 5.21
C ILE A 363 21.18 -5.94 4.23
N LYS A 364 21.13 -6.55 3.04
CA LYS A 364 22.06 -6.21 1.96
C LYS A 364 21.68 -4.83 1.41
N PRO A 365 22.62 -3.88 1.28
CA PRO A 365 22.31 -2.53 0.79
C PRO A 365 21.61 -2.49 -0.57
N THR A 366 21.93 -3.46 -1.44
CA THR A 366 21.39 -3.59 -2.80
C THR A 366 20.04 -4.32 -2.86
N GLU A 367 19.52 -4.82 -1.74
CA GLU A 367 18.24 -5.51 -1.71
C GLU A 367 17.10 -4.50 -1.85
N VAL A 368 16.23 -4.75 -2.83
CA VAL A 368 15.09 -3.88 -3.14
C VAL A 368 13.90 -4.36 -2.33
N HIS A 369 13.42 -3.49 -1.45
CA HIS A 369 12.22 -3.70 -0.65
C HIS A 369 11.02 -3.06 -1.34
N CYS A 370 9.84 -3.64 -1.09
CA CYS A 370 8.60 -3.21 -1.70
C CYS A 370 7.77 -2.47 -0.65
N ILE A 371 7.70 -1.15 -0.78
CA ILE A 371 7.10 -0.28 0.24
C ILE A 371 5.80 0.29 -0.31
N GLN A 372 4.74 0.25 0.47
CA GLN A 372 3.46 0.87 0.07
C GLN A 372 3.62 2.39 -0.05
N LYS A 373 3.22 2.96 -1.19
CA LYS A 373 3.32 4.40 -1.47
C LYS A 373 2.63 5.25 -0.41
N ALA A 374 1.44 4.83 0.03
CA ALA A 374 0.69 5.55 1.05
C ALA A 374 1.42 5.54 2.40
N GLN A 375 2.02 4.41 2.79
CA GLN A 375 2.80 4.32 4.03
C GLN A 375 4.08 5.15 3.95
N TYR A 376 4.78 5.09 2.82
CA TYR A 376 5.98 5.89 2.58
C TYR A 376 5.69 7.40 2.63
N ALA A 377 4.60 7.85 1.99
CA ALA A 377 4.17 9.24 2.04
C ALA A 377 3.84 9.68 3.48
N ALA A 378 3.10 8.85 4.23
CA ALA A 378 2.78 9.13 5.64
C ALA A 378 4.05 9.25 6.50
N VAL A 379 5.05 8.40 6.27
CA VAL A 379 6.35 8.48 6.97
C VAL A 379 7.10 9.75 6.59
N LEU A 380 7.13 10.14 5.32
CA LEU A 380 7.77 11.39 4.89
C LEU A 380 7.13 12.61 5.55
N ASP A 381 5.81 12.62 5.68
CA ASP A 381 5.10 13.73 6.33
C ASP A 381 5.33 13.74 7.85
N ALA A 382 5.35 12.56 8.50
CA ALA A 382 5.71 12.45 9.92
C ALA A 382 7.14 12.92 10.20
N VAL A 383 8.11 12.57 9.34
CA VAL A 383 9.50 13.04 9.45
C VAL A 383 9.55 14.56 9.38
N LYS A 384 8.85 15.20 8.43
CA LYS A 384 8.76 16.66 8.36
C LYS A 384 8.15 17.28 9.62
N GLU A 385 7.07 16.71 10.12
CA GLU A 385 6.38 17.17 11.33
C GLU A 385 7.30 17.11 12.56
N TRP A 386 8.07 16.03 12.71
CA TRP A 386 9.09 15.92 13.77
C TRP A 386 10.14 17.02 13.62
N GLY A 387 10.64 17.25 12.41
CA GLY A 387 11.55 18.35 12.11
C GLY A 387 11.01 19.69 12.61
N LEU A 388 9.78 20.05 12.22
CA LEU A 388 9.12 21.28 12.67
C LEU A 388 9.00 21.36 14.20
N SER A 389 8.62 20.26 14.87
CA SER A 389 8.54 20.21 16.33
C SER A 389 9.90 20.46 17.00
N TYR A 390 10.99 19.93 16.46
CA TYR A 390 12.34 20.22 16.96
C TYR A 390 12.76 21.66 16.67
N GLU A 391 12.42 22.22 15.51
CA GLU A 391 12.68 23.63 15.18
C GLU A 391 11.99 24.57 16.18
N GLU A 392 10.72 24.33 16.51
CA GLU A 392 9.99 25.13 17.49
C GLU A 392 10.66 25.09 18.88
N LYS A 393 11.12 23.90 19.31
CA LYS A 393 11.83 23.73 20.58
C LYS A 393 13.15 24.51 20.59
N LEU A 394 13.97 24.39 19.54
CA LEU A 394 15.23 25.12 19.43
C LEU A 394 15.00 26.63 19.34
N HIS A 395 13.97 27.10 18.62
CA HIS A 395 13.59 28.51 18.58
C HIS A 395 13.18 29.05 19.94
N ALA A 396 12.43 28.29 20.73
CA ALA A 396 12.09 28.67 22.10
C ALA A 396 13.35 28.83 22.97
N MET A 397 14.30 27.89 22.86
CA MET A 397 15.59 27.94 23.58
C MET A 397 16.46 29.12 23.15
N TYR A 398 16.56 29.35 21.85
CA TYR A 398 17.25 30.49 21.24
C TYR A 398 16.68 31.83 21.74
N THR A 399 15.35 31.98 21.71
CA THR A 399 14.66 33.20 22.17
C THR A 399 14.88 33.50 23.64
N ILE A 400 14.85 32.47 24.50
CA ILE A 400 15.12 32.61 25.94
C ILE A 400 16.53 33.15 26.17
N ARG A 401 17.50 32.74 25.36
CA ARG A 401 18.90 33.19 25.46
C ARG A 401 19.09 34.62 25.01
N LEU A 402 18.54 34.98 23.84
CA LEU A 402 18.59 36.36 23.35
C LEU A 402 18.03 37.36 24.36
N ARG A 403 16.92 37.02 25.02
CA ARG A 403 16.31 37.86 26.06
C ARG A 403 17.14 37.99 27.34
N ARG A 404 18.02 37.03 27.61
CA ARG A 404 18.90 37.01 28.78
C ARG A 404 20.25 37.68 28.53
N SER A 405 20.48 38.22 27.32
CA SER A 405 21.62 39.10 27.08
C SER A 405 21.63 40.18 28.18
N PRO A 406 22.73 40.33 28.94
CA PRO A 406 22.76 41.19 30.10
C PRO A 406 22.35 42.58 29.66
N LYS A 407 21.12 42.97 30.00
CA LYS A 407 20.61 44.32 29.81
C LYS A 407 21.62 45.20 30.52
N ARG A 408 22.54 45.80 29.75
CA ARG A 408 23.67 46.60 30.24
C ARG A 408 23.16 47.35 31.45
N ARG A 409 23.54 46.93 32.65
CA ARG A 409 23.45 47.84 33.80
C ARG A 409 24.22 49.03 33.30
N SER A 410 23.54 50.15 33.06
CA SER A 410 24.26 51.37 32.75
C SER A 410 25.25 51.48 33.88
N SER A 411 26.53 51.47 33.52
CA SER A 411 27.58 51.93 34.40
C SER A 411 27.22 53.38 34.66
N PHE A 412 26.38 53.60 35.68
CA PHE A 412 26.17 54.90 36.27
C PHE A 412 27.57 55.33 36.66
N GLY A 413 28.11 56.25 35.87
CA GLY A 413 29.34 56.92 36.19
C GLY A 413 29.25 57.36 37.63
N THR A 414 30.29 57.02 38.38
CA THR A 414 30.71 57.69 39.59
C THR A 414 30.69 59.20 39.37
N SER A 415 29.57 59.84 39.64
CA SER A 415 29.49 61.25 40.00
C SER A 415 29.02 61.33 41.44
N ILE A 416 30.00 61.68 42.27
CA ILE A 416 29.93 61.99 43.69
C ILE A 416 28.88 63.09 43.93
N ALA A 417 28.26 63.00 45.12
CA ALA A 417 27.40 63.97 45.79
C ALA A 417 25.92 64.00 45.37
N SER A 418 25.05 63.42 46.21
CA SER A 418 24.44 64.21 47.28
C SER A 418 23.50 63.36 48.14
N ARG A 419 23.51 63.71 49.42
CA ARG A 419 22.79 63.09 50.52
C ARG A 419 21.27 63.17 50.32
N SER A 420 20.57 62.15 50.80
CA SER A 420 19.40 62.21 51.70
C SER A 420 18.12 61.44 51.29
N SER A 421 17.54 60.84 52.33
CA SER A 421 16.13 60.55 52.62
C SER A 421 15.39 59.34 51.99
N THR A 422 15.26 58.34 52.88
CA THR A 422 14.05 57.59 53.28
C THR A 422 13.39 56.56 52.34
N PRO A 423 13.15 55.32 52.83
CA PRO A 423 12.35 54.30 52.15
C PRO A 423 10.88 54.37 52.58
N THR A 424 9.98 54.72 51.66
CA THR A 424 8.53 54.72 51.92
C THR A 424 7.93 53.37 51.52
N LYS A 425 7.57 52.57 52.53
CA LYS A 425 6.67 51.41 52.42
C LYS A 425 5.36 51.83 51.72
N ARG A 426 5.02 51.23 50.58
CA ARG A 426 3.67 51.33 50.00
C ARG A 426 2.93 50.00 50.05
N ARG A 427 2.14 49.92 51.12
CA ARG A 427 0.81 49.33 51.33
C ARG A 427 0.20 48.46 50.21
N ARG A 428 -0.06 47.21 50.59
CA ARG A 428 -1.07 46.28 50.08
C ARG A 428 -2.48 46.89 50.20
N ILE A 429 -3.28 46.84 49.14
CA ILE A 429 -4.73 47.06 49.20
C ILE A 429 -5.39 45.85 48.52
N SER A 430 -5.97 45.00 49.36
CA SER A 430 -7.13 44.19 49.00
C SER A 430 -8.36 45.06 49.25
N LEU A 431 -9.31 45.07 48.33
CA LEU A 431 -10.67 45.55 48.58
C LEU A 431 -11.65 44.60 47.90
N SER A 432 -12.42 43.97 48.76
CA SER A 432 -13.63 43.20 48.53
C SER A 432 -14.83 44.05 48.93
N GLU A 433 -15.92 44.00 48.17
CA GLU A 433 -17.33 44.26 48.55
C GLU A 433 -18.16 43.94 47.28
N VAL A 434 -19.09 42.96 47.23
CA VAL A 434 -20.41 42.87 47.92
C VAL A 434 -21.18 44.16 47.63
N SER A 435 -22.32 44.24 46.95
CA SER A 435 -23.48 43.36 46.73
C SER A 435 -24.41 44.12 45.78
N THR A 436 -25.23 43.44 44.96
CA THR A 436 -26.70 43.66 44.96
C THR A 436 -27.44 42.64 44.12
N ILE A 437 -28.49 42.12 44.75
CA ILE A 437 -29.63 41.39 44.22
C ILE A 437 -30.42 42.31 43.28
N GLY A 438 -30.89 41.76 42.17
CA GLY A 438 -31.84 42.40 41.26
C GLY A 438 -32.29 41.39 40.21
N ASP A 439 -33.46 40.81 40.45
CA ASP A 439 -34.24 40.04 39.49
C ASP A 439 -34.40 40.81 38.17
N ASP A 440 -34.24 40.14 37.02
CA ASP A 440 -35.22 40.28 35.94
C ASP A 440 -35.16 39.09 34.97
N ASP A 441 -36.34 38.69 34.54
CA ASP A 441 -36.66 37.63 33.62
C ASP A 441 -35.92 37.74 32.29
N THR A 442 -35.44 36.63 31.74
CA THR A 442 -35.60 36.36 30.30
C THR A 442 -35.40 34.89 29.95
N LEU A 443 -36.47 34.37 29.37
CA LEU A 443 -36.67 33.07 28.75
C LEU A 443 -35.53 32.67 27.81
N GLY A 444 -35.05 31.43 27.96
CA GLY A 444 -34.05 30.82 27.09
C GLY A 444 -33.98 29.31 27.27
N VAL A 445 -35.07 28.63 26.93
CA VAL A 445 -35.19 27.17 26.85
C VAL A 445 -34.16 26.63 25.85
N ASN A 446 -33.25 25.78 26.29
CA ASN A 446 -32.60 24.78 25.44
C ASN A 446 -32.36 23.50 26.23
N VAL A 447 -33.32 22.59 26.09
CA VAL A 447 -33.31 21.22 26.58
C VAL A 447 -32.49 20.38 25.61
N THR A 448 -31.34 19.89 26.04
CA THR A 448 -30.64 18.77 25.38
C THR A 448 -31.35 17.46 25.75
N PRO A 449 -31.81 16.66 24.77
CA PRO A 449 -32.38 15.34 25.06
C PRO A 449 -31.27 14.31 25.22
N SER A 450 -31.14 13.73 26.42
CA SER A 450 -30.48 12.44 26.60
C SER A 450 -31.42 11.35 26.11
N TYR A 451 -31.14 10.79 24.92
CA TYR A 451 -31.75 9.53 24.50
C TYR A 451 -30.99 8.37 25.15
N ALA A 452 -31.60 7.82 26.19
CA ALA A 452 -31.33 6.47 26.65
C ALA A 452 -31.76 5.48 25.57
N SER A 453 -30.80 4.74 25.01
CA SER A 453 -31.07 3.58 24.16
C SER A 453 -31.00 2.32 25.02
N LEU A 454 -32.13 1.60 25.09
CA LEU A 454 -32.26 0.27 25.67
C LEU A 454 -31.44 -0.76 24.87
N PRO A 455 -30.97 -1.85 25.51
CA PRO A 455 -30.15 -2.87 24.88
C PRO A 455 -31.01 -3.81 24.03
N LEU A 456 -30.69 -3.92 22.74
CA LEU A 456 -31.21 -4.99 21.90
C LEU A 456 -30.38 -6.26 22.14
N SER A 457 -31.08 -7.35 22.40
CA SER A 457 -30.60 -8.69 22.66
C SER A 457 -29.45 -9.14 21.75
N ALA A 458 -28.30 -9.41 22.36
CA ALA A 458 -27.23 -10.18 21.74
C ALA A 458 -27.66 -11.66 21.71
N ALA A 459 -28.00 -12.15 20.52
CA ALA A 459 -27.96 -13.57 20.24
C ALA A 459 -26.49 -13.98 20.17
N THR A 460 -26.03 -14.68 21.21
CA THR A 460 -24.73 -15.34 21.29
C THR A 460 -24.69 -16.49 20.28
N SER A 461 -24.15 -16.22 19.09
CA SER A 461 -23.68 -17.29 18.20
C SER A 461 -22.27 -17.71 18.65
N PRO A 462 -22.00 -19.00 18.84
CA PRO A 462 -20.70 -19.47 19.29
C PRO A 462 -19.65 -19.28 18.18
N ALA A 463 -18.44 -18.90 18.61
CA ALA A 463 -17.26 -18.82 17.78
C ALA A 463 -17.00 -20.15 17.04
N PRO A 464 -16.59 -20.14 15.76
CA PRO A 464 -16.13 -21.34 15.09
C PRO A 464 -14.75 -21.70 15.67
N SER A 465 -14.69 -22.87 16.27
CA SER A 465 -13.44 -23.58 16.52
C SER A 465 -12.66 -23.71 15.21
N GLU A 466 -11.36 -23.44 15.27
CA GLU A 466 -10.39 -23.71 14.20
C GLU A 466 -10.23 -25.22 13.99
N ASP A 467 -11.25 -25.86 13.43
CA ASP A 467 -11.09 -27.14 12.74
C ASP A 467 -10.80 -26.83 11.27
N LEU A 468 -9.61 -27.23 10.82
CA LEU A 468 -9.08 -27.11 9.46
C LEU A 468 -9.85 -28.02 8.46
N SER A 469 -11.18 -28.03 8.49
CA SER A 469 -11.97 -28.58 7.39
C SER A 469 -12.08 -27.52 6.30
N THR A 470 -11.39 -27.73 5.18
CA THR A 470 -11.54 -26.89 3.98
C THR A 470 -13.03 -26.86 3.60
N PRO A 471 -13.68 -25.69 3.52
CA PRO A 471 -15.11 -25.62 3.21
C PRO A 471 -15.37 -26.24 1.83
N VAL A 472 -16.29 -27.20 1.79
CA VAL A 472 -16.65 -27.93 0.57
C VAL A 472 -17.46 -26.99 -0.32
N THR A 473 -16.84 -26.49 -1.39
CA THR A 473 -17.51 -25.56 -2.33
C THR A 473 -18.37 -26.32 -3.35
N VAL A 474 -19.33 -25.63 -3.96
CA VAL A 474 -20.13 -26.18 -5.09
C VAL A 474 -19.22 -26.67 -6.22
N ALA A 475 -18.09 -25.99 -6.48
CA ALA A 475 -17.09 -26.45 -7.45
C ALA A 475 -16.39 -27.75 -7.03
N MET A 476 -16.11 -27.94 -5.73
CA MET A 476 -15.60 -29.21 -5.20
C MET A 476 -16.64 -30.32 -5.33
N LEU A 477 -17.91 -30.05 -5.07
CA LEU A 477 -19.01 -30.99 -5.28
C LEU A 477 -19.20 -31.33 -6.77
N ARG A 478 -19.07 -30.35 -7.68
CA ARG A 478 -19.05 -30.56 -9.14
C ARG A 478 -17.90 -31.47 -9.55
N THR A 479 -16.70 -31.25 -9.00
CA THR A 479 -15.51 -32.09 -9.26
C THR A 479 -15.72 -33.51 -8.73
N LEU A 480 -16.27 -33.64 -7.53
CA LEU A 480 -16.64 -34.93 -6.93
C LEU A 480 -17.66 -35.66 -7.82
N THR A 481 -18.73 -34.98 -8.24
CA THR A 481 -19.79 -35.54 -9.09
C THR A 481 -19.25 -35.98 -10.44
N LYS A 482 -18.34 -35.20 -11.06
CA LYS A 482 -17.62 -35.61 -12.28
C LYS A 482 -16.75 -36.85 -12.05
N SER A 483 -16.02 -36.91 -10.93
CA SER A 483 -15.17 -38.05 -10.58
C SER A 483 -15.98 -39.33 -10.35
N VAL A 484 -17.13 -39.22 -9.67
CA VAL A 484 -18.07 -40.31 -9.44
C VAL A 484 -18.66 -40.76 -10.76
N LYS A 485 -19.14 -39.82 -11.60
CA LYS A 485 -19.66 -40.16 -12.93
C LYS A 485 -18.61 -40.90 -13.76
N ALA A 486 -17.38 -40.39 -13.87
CA ALA A 486 -16.32 -41.06 -14.62
C ALA A 486 -15.97 -42.47 -14.08
N LYS A 487 -15.98 -42.64 -12.76
CA LYS A 487 -15.67 -43.93 -12.11
C LYS A 487 -16.78 -44.98 -12.30
N TYR A 488 -18.04 -44.57 -12.41
CA TYR A 488 -19.18 -45.48 -12.52
C TYR A 488 -19.82 -45.55 -13.91
N SER A 489 -19.57 -44.59 -14.81
CA SER A 489 -20.03 -44.62 -16.21
C SER A 489 -19.09 -45.37 -17.15
N GLY A 490 -17.92 -45.80 -16.67
CA GLY A 490 -16.96 -46.64 -17.40
C GLY A 490 -17.18 -48.15 -17.20
N SER A 491 -18.42 -48.61 -17.02
CA SER A 491 -18.70 -50.04 -16.86
C SER A 491 -18.59 -50.78 -18.22
N PRO A 492 -17.80 -51.86 -18.34
CA PRO A 492 -17.46 -52.51 -19.60
C PRO A 492 -18.55 -53.46 -20.15
N LEU A 493 -19.83 -53.16 -19.92
CA LEU A 493 -20.95 -54.07 -20.25
C LEU A 493 -21.76 -53.69 -21.51
N ALA A 494 -21.23 -52.81 -22.37
CA ALA A 494 -21.81 -52.50 -23.68
C ALA A 494 -20.83 -52.86 -24.81
N LYS A 495 -20.38 -54.11 -24.82
CA LYS A 495 -19.91 -54.81 -26.02
C LYS A 495 -20.40 -56.25 -25.94
N ASN A 496 -21.61 -56.47 -26.42
CA ASN A 496 -22.03 -57.64 -27.19
C ASN A 496 -23.36 -57.32 -27.86
#